data_AF-A0A653SG67-F1
#
_entry.id   AF-A0A653SG67-F1
#
_cell.length_a   1.000
_cell.length_b   1.000
_cell.length_c   1.000
_cell.angle_alpha   90.00
_cell.angle_beta   90.00
_cell.angle_gamma   90.00
#
_symmetry.space_group_name_H-M   'P 1'
#
loop_
_entity.id
_entity.type
_entity.pdbx_description
1 polymer ?
#
loop_
_entity_poly.entity_id
_entity_poly.type
_entity_poly.pdbx_seq_one_letter_code
_entity_poly.pdbx_strand_id
1 'polypeptide(L)'
;MNDEILLRAETMLLDAATDPDAWQAALEMMARATGSKGAALFTVEGHGPLILPTEGAGELAERYVKDGWHQRDFRHAGVPLMKQRGIMVDQDFVAPDRMARLDFYADFLRPLGFGWFAGLRVTTGDDLWCLTFQRGEDAGAYLAEEQLRLARLGDVASRAATIARRLEFARLDGAVDAANAMTGACLFIDRFCRVVRMTDAAGRMVGKVFQLQQGRVRLPHGSAMLDRHLAASVWPDLAPDAAALRPVTIPRPGKRPLIFHALRLRGNALGFLAPAFAMVTVKDLEETSRPDLATFGQHYQLTPSETRVAQAIIERHGVVEAAAALGISHETARTHAKALYAKTSTANQVELVGLIARFRQ
;
A
#
# COMPACT_ATOMS: atom_id res chain seq x y z
N MET A 1 25.81 28.04 9.34
CA MET A 1 25.89 26.75 8.62
C MET A 1 27.09 26.79 7.69
N ASN A 2 27.90 25.73 7.65
CA ASN A 2 29.04 25.62 6.73
C ASN A 2 28.52 25.15 5.35
N ASP A 3 28.80 25.92 4.29
CA ASP A 3 28.30 25.66 2.93
C ASP A 3 28.80 24.34 2.35
N GLU A 4 30.02 23.92 2.70
CA GLU A 4 30.59 22.64 2.24
C GLU A 4 29.85 21.44 2.86
N ILE A 5 29.54 21.54 4.17
CA ILE A 5 28.79 20.50 4.88
C ILE A 5 27.35 20.44 4.37
N LEU A 6 26.75 21.59 4.07
CA LEU A 6 25.40 21.67 3.52
C LEU A 6 25.32 21.03 2.14
N LEU A 7 26.26 21.34 1.24
CA LEU A 7 26.35 20.74 -0.09
C LEU A 7 26.52 19.21 0.00
N ARG A 8 27.37 18.74 0.91
CA ARG A 8 27.53 17.30 1.16
C ARG A 8 26.22 16.65 1.61
N ALA A 9 25.46 17.30 2.48
CA ALA A 9 24.18 16.81 2.95
C ALA A 9 23.14 16.74 1.82
N GLU A 10 23.10 17.75 0.95
CA GLU A 10 22.24 17.76 -0.24
C GLU A 10 22.58 16.62 -1.21
N THR A 11 23.86 16.37 -1.47
CA THR A 11 24.32 15.25 -2.32
C THR A 11 23.90 13.90 -1.74
N MET A 12 24.15 13.67 -0.45
CA MET A 12 23.77 12.41 0.21
C MET A 12 22.25 12.16 0.15
N LEU A 13 21.45 13.23 0.24
CA LEU A 13 20.01 13.14 0.13
C LEU A 13 19.54 12.76 -1.28
N LEU A 14 20.21 13.27 -2.31
CA LEU A 14 19.94 12.88 -3.71
C LEU A 14 20.41 11.45 -3.99
N ASP A 15 21.55 11.02 -3.47
CA ASP A 15 22.05 9.65 -3.62
C ASP A 15 21.09 8.63 -2.98
N ALA A 16 20.56 8.98 -1.79
CA ALA A 16 19.55 8.19 -1.09
C ALA A 16 18.25 8.00 -1.90
N ALA A 17 17.99 8.85 -2.91
CA ALA A 17 16.85 8.65 -3.78
C ALA A 17 16.88 7.32 -4.56
N THR A 18 18.08 6.76 -4.77
CA THR A 18 18.30 5.48 -5.46
C THR A 18 18.72 4.35 -4.52
N ASP A 19 19.26 4.71 -3.35
CA ASP A 19 19.62 3.77 -2.28
C ASP A 19 18.71 3.95 -1.05
N PRO A 20 17.74 3.05 -0.85
CA PRO A 20 16.84 3.05 0.31
C PRO A 20 17.53 3.20 1.67
N ASP A 21 18.67 2.52 1.83
CA ASP A 21 19.30 2.35 3.14
C ASP A 21 20.16 3.57 3.50
N ALA A 22 20.43 4.45 2.51
CA ALA A 22 21.18 5.68 2.70
C ALA A 22 20.35 6.85 3.27
N TRP A 23 19.01 6.75 3.31
CA TRP A 23 18.14 7.82 3.83
C TRP A 23 18.44 8.19 5.28
N GLN A 24 18.71 7.20 6.14
CA GLN A 24 19.04 7.44 7.54
C GLN A 24 20.31 8.29 7.66
N ALA A 25 21.37 7.88 6.97
CA ALA A 25 22.66 8.59 6.97
C ALA A 25 22.54 10.00 6.35
N ALA A 26 21.72 10.17 5.31
CA ALA A 26 21.45 11.47 4.72
C ALA A 26 20.75 12.41 5.72
N LEU A 27 19.71 11.93 6.44
CA LEU A 27 19.03 12.71 7.47
C LEU A 27 19.96 13.08 8.63
N GLU A 28 20.85 12.18 9.05
CA GLU A 28 21.87 12.48 10.06
C GLU A 28 22.83 13.57 9.60
N MET A 29 23.27 13.52 8.34
CA MET A 29 24.12 14.56 7.77
C MET A 29 23.41 15.91 7.72
N MET A 30 22.13 15.92 7.37
CA MET A 30 21.30 17.13 7.35
C MET A 30 21.19 17.73 8.75
N ALA A 31 20.89 16.92 9.78
CA ALA A 31 20.83 17.40 11.17
C ALA A 31 22.16 18.03 11.62
N ARG A 32 23.29 17.40 11.28
CA ARG A 32 24.63 17.95 11.56
C ARG A 32 24.89 19.26 10.80
N ALA A 33 24.54 19.31 9.51
CA ALA A 33 24.74 20.48 8.66
C ALA A 33 23.99 21.71 9.16
N THR A 34 22.80 21.51 9.75
CA THR A 34 21.93 22.57 10.28
C THR A 34 22.20 22.91 11.74
N GLY A 35 23.14 22.22 12.40
CA GLY A 35 23.41 22.37 13.83
C GLY A 35 22.24 21.93 14.71
N SER A 36 21.43 20.98 14.24
CA SER A 36 20.26 20.46 14.94
C SER A 36 20.62 19.24 15.78
N LYS A 37 19.95 19.07 16.92
CA LYS A 37 20.10 17.88 17.79
C LYS A 37 19.56 16.63 17.12
N GLY A 38 18.55 16.78 16.27
CA GLY A 38 18.03 15.69 15.46
C GLY A 38 17.16 16.21 14.31
N ALA A 39 16.91 15.32 13.37
CA ALA A 39 15.96 15.52 12.29
C ALA A 39 14.99 14.34 12.20
N ALA A 40 13.85 14.58 11.57
CA ALA A 40 12.92 13.50 11.22
C ALA A 40 12.14 13.85 9.97
N LEU A 41 11.88 12.85 9.14
CA LEU A 41 10.94 12.96 8.04
C LEU A 41 9.64 12.25 8.42
N PHE A 42 8.50 12.93 8.36
CA PHE A 42 7.22 12.30 8.66
C PHE A 42 6.04 12.77 7.82
N THR A 43 4.99 11.95 7.78
CA THR A 43 3.75 12.23 7.07
C THR A 43 2.91 13.28 7.78
N VAL A 44 2.48 14.31 7.04
CA VAL A 44 1.59 15.36 7.59
C VAL A 44 0.12 14.92 7.55
N GLU A 45 -0.24 14.09 6.58
CA GLU A 45 -1.61 13.66 6.33
C GLU A 45 -1.71 12.13 6.38
N GLY A 46 -2.83 11.63 6.89
CA GLY A 46 -3.12 10.21 7.00
C GLY A 46 -3.45 9.77 8.42
N HIS A 47 -3.39 8.47 8.64
CA HIS A 47 -3.64 7.86 9.94
C HIS A 47 -2.33 7.66 10.68
N GLY A 48 -2.10 8.52 11.68
CA GLY A 48 -0.87 8.54 12.47
C GLY A 48 0.35 8.99 11.65
N PRO A 49 1.43 9.42 12.33
CA PRO A 49 2.66 9.80 11.66
C PRO A 49 3.49 8.55 11.32
N LEU A 50 3.85 8.36 10.05
CA LEU A 50 5.01 7.54 9.69
C LEU A 50 6.24 8.42 9.91
N ILE A 51 7.16 8.00 10.79
CA ILE A 51 8.32 8.81 11.18
C ILE A 51 9.60 8.05 10.87
N LEU A 52 10.52 8.71 10.17
CA LEU A 52 11.91 8.30 10.04
C LEU A 52 12.79 9.29 10.82
N PRO A 53 13.12 9.01 12.10
CA PRO A 53 13.93 9.89 12.92
C PRO A 53 15.43 9.57 12.78
N THR A 54 16.28 10.60 12.87
CA THR A 54 17.71 10.42 13.20
C THR A 54 17.86 9.87 14.63
N GLU A 55 19.01 9.28 14.95
CA GLU A 55 19.32 8.79 16.31
C GLU A 55 19.03 9.85 17.39
N GLY A 56 19.49 11.09 17.19
CA GLY A 56 19.28 12.19 18.13
C GLY A 56 17.83 12.65 18.29
N ALA A 57 16.90 12.22 17.42
CA ALA A 57 15.46 12.45 17.53
C ALA A 57 14.68 11.17 17.88
N GLY A 58 15.36 10.05 18.14
CA GLY A 58 14.73 8.74 18.32
C GLY A 58 13.78 8.69 19.52
N GLU A 59 14.26 9.07 20.71
CA GLU A 59 13.44 9.12 21.93
C GLU A 59 12.26 10.08 21.80
N LEU A 60 12.48 11.25 21.16
CA LEU A 60 11.43 12.21 20.86
C LEU A 60 10.34 11.57 19.99
N ALA A 61 10.72 10.92 18.89
CA ALA A 61 9.77 10.29 17.98
C ALA A 61 9.01 9.13 18.64
N GLU A 62 9.68 8.32 19.46
CA GLU A 62 9.04 7.23 20.20
C GLU A 62 7.96 7.75 21.16
N ARG A 63 8.32 8.70 22.02
CA ARG A 63 7.38 9.31 22.98
C ARG A 63 6.28 10.10 22.28
N TYR A 64 6.59 10.75 21.16
CA TYR A 64 5.61 11.51 20.36
C TYR A 64 4.41 10.64 19.94
N VAL A 65 4.68 9.39 19.56
CA VAL A 65 3.64 8.41 19.19
C VAL A 65 3.05 7.76 20.44
N LYS A 66 3.90 7.18 21.29
CA LYS A 66 3.50 6.37 22.45
C LYS A 66 2.63 7.12 23.46
N ASP A 67 2.99 8.38 23.75
CA ASP A 67 2.30 9.20 24.75
C ASP A 67 1.18 10.06 24.12
N GLY A 68 0.87 9.85 22.84
CA GLY A 68 -0.23 10.52 22.13
C GLY A 68 0.01 12.00 21.79
N TRP A 69 1.25 12.50 21.91
CA TRP A 69 1.56 13.91 21.61
C TRP A 69 1.24 14.31 20.17
N HIS A 70 1.38 13.39 19.22
CA HIS A 70 1.03 13.61 17.80
C HIS A 70 -0.43 14.03 17.56
N GLN A 71 -1.34 13.74 18.48
CA GLN A 71 -2.76 14.12 18.37
C GLN A 71 -3.01 15.55 18.85
N ARG A 72 -2.08 16.12 19.61
CA ARG A 72 -2.18 17.43 20.26
C ARG A 72 -0.92 18.29 20.03
N ASP A 73 -0.20 18.02 18.94
CA ASP A 73 0.99 18.79 18.59
C ASP A 73 0.59 20.23 18.27
N PHE A 74 1.03 21.16 19.11
CA PHE A 74 0.76 22.58 18.96
C PHE A 74 1.32 23.13 17.63
N ARG A 75 2.40 22.53 17.10
CA ARG A 75 3.06 22.94 15.85
C ARG A 75 2.21 22.68 14.61
N HIS A 76 1.10 21.95 14.72
CA HIS A 76 0.10 21.88 13.64
C HIS A 76 -0.44 23.26 13.24
N ALA A 77 -0.41 24.25 14.14
CA ALA A 77 -0.74 25.64 13.82
C ALA A 77 0.16 26.24 12.72
N GLY A 78 1.40 25.76 12.57
CA GLY A 78 2.34 26.20 11.55
C GLY A 78 2.16 25.55 10.16
N VAL A 79 1.43 24.44 10.06
CA VAL A 79 1.30 23.66 8.82
C VAL A 79 0.79 24.49 7.63
N PRO A 80 -0.22 25.39 7.78
CA PRO A 80 -0.64 26.27 6.69
C PRO A 80 0.50 27.16 6.17
N LEU A 81 1.35 27.67 7.05
CA LEU A 81 2.50 28.50 6.68
C LEU A 81 3.55 27.67 5.94
N MET A 82 3.84 26.45 6.40
CA MET A 82 4.72 25.53 5.69
C MET A 82 4.20 25.19 4.30
N LYS A 83 2.89 24.91 4.16
CA LYS A 83 2.23 24.66 2.87
C LYS A 83 2.39 25.84 1.90
N GLN A 84 2.27 27.07 2.42
CA GLN A 84 2.34 28.31 1.64
C GLN A 84 3.78 28.73 1.29
N ARG A 85 4.71 28.68 2.25
CA ARG A 85 6.06 29.26 2.15
C ARG A 85 7.16 28.22 1.93
N GLY A 86 6.88 26.95 2.14
CA GLY A 86 7.85 25.85 2.10
C GLY A 86 8.57 25.58 3.43
N ILE A 87 8.42 26.46 4.42
CA ILE A 87 9.03 26.36 5.75
C ILE A 87 8.07 26.90 6.81
N MET A 88 8.13 26.33 8.01
CA MET A 88 7.58 26.88 9.25
C MET A 88 8.60 26.78 10.38
N VAL A 89 8.64 27.76 11.27
CA VAL A 89 9.41 27.72 12.52
C VAL A 89 8.53 28.07 13.72
N ASP A 90 8.88 27.65 14.93
CA ASP A 90 8.05 27.87 16.13
C ASP A 90 7.65 29.36 16.29
N GLN A 91 8.59 30.28 16.07
CA GLN A 91 8.35 31.73 16.22
C GLN A 91 7.35 32.34 15.21
N ASP A 92 6.95 31.59 14.18
CA ASP A 92 5.93 32.05 13.23
C ASP A 92 4.51 32.04 13.84
N PHE A 93 4.27 31.20 14.85
CA PHE A 93 2.93 30.95 15.39
C PHE A 93 2.87 30.89 16.92
N VAL A 94 4.00 30.98 17.62
CA VAL A 94 4.04 31.09 19.08
C VAL A 94 5.18 31.97 19.57
N ALA A 95 4.88 32.86 20.51
CA ALA A 95 5.88 33.69 21.16
C ALA A 95 6.68 32.89 22.22
N PRO A 96 7.97 33.20 22.46
CA PRO A 96 8.83 32.40 23.36
C PRO A 96 8.30 32.29 24.81
N ASP A 97 7.69 33.35 25.33
CA ASP A 97 7.08 33.38 26.66
C ASP A 97 5.86 32.44 26.75
N ARG A 98 5.12 32.29 25.65
CA ARG A 98 4.00 31.35 25.53
C ARG A 98 4.48 29.92 25.35
N MET A 99 5.56 29.67 24.59
CA MET A 99 6.16 28.34 24.47
C MET A 99 6.47 27.75 25.85
N ALA A 100 7.08 28.54 26.75
CA ALA A 100 7.44 28.09 28.09
C ALA A 100 6.28 27.64 28.99
N ARG A 101 5.01 27.92 28.61
CA ARG A 101 3.80 27.61 29.38
C ARG A 101 2.90 26.57 28.72
N LEU A 102 3.14 26.25 27.45
CA LEU A 102 2.36 25.24 26.73
C LEU A 102 2.87 23.85 27.09
N ASP A 103 1.94 22.95 27.42
CA ASP A 103 2.22 21.56 27.81
C ASP A 103 3.13 20.84 26.81
N PHE A 104 2.85 21.00 25.51
CA PHE A 104 3.66 20.42 24.43
C PHE A 104 5.15 20.80 24.51
N TYR A 105 5.46 22.03 24.93
CA TYR A 105 6.86 22.47 25.06
C TYR A 105 7.41 22.17 26.45
N ALA A 106 6.68 22.53 27.51
CA ALA A 106 7.13 22.46 28.89
C ALA A 106 7.22 21.02 29.41
N ASP A 107 6.25 20.17 29.10
CA ASP A 107 6.13 18.82 29.67
C ASP A 107 6.68 17.73 28.73
N PHE A 108 6.83 18.04 27.44
CA PHE A 108 7.28 17.07 26.43
C PHE A 108 8.65 17.40 25.82
N LEU A 109 8.79 18.55 25.14
CA LEU A 109 10.03 18.87 24.43
C LEU A 109 11.20 19.23 25.36
N ARG A 110 10.96 20.09 26.34
CA ARG A 110 12.00 20.60 27.26
C ARG A 110 12.65 19.49 28.10
N PRO A 111 11.92 18.50 28.67
CA PRO A 111 12.54 17.38 29.40
C PRO A 111 13.46 16.52 28.53
N LEU A 112 13.23 16.50 27.21
CA LEU A 112 14.07 15.82 26.22
C LEU A 112 15.18 16.73 25.67
N GLY A 113 15.29 17.96 26.18
CA GLY A 113 16.30 18.94 25.79
C GLY A 113 16.05 19.60 24.43
N PHE A 114 14.81 19.60 23.92
CA PHE A 114 14.42 20.30 22.69
C PHE A 114 13.69 21.61 23.01
N GLY A 115 13.94 22.64 22.20
CA GLY A 115 13.35 23.97 22.41
C GLY A 115 12.88 24.67 21.14
N TRP A 116 13.51 24.39 20.00
CA TRP A 116 13.23 25.09 18.75
C TRP A 116 13.08 24.13 17.58
N PHE A 117 12.19 24.48 16.65
CA PHE A 117 11.85 23.65 15.51
C PHE A 117 11.79 24.42 14.20
N ALA A 118 12.25 23.75 13.14
CA ALA A 118 11.94 24.10 11.76
C ALA A 118 11.32 22.89 11.07
N GLY A 119 10.26 23.12 10.30
CA GLY A 119 9.59 22.13 9.48
C GLY A 119 9.62 22.57 8.02
N LEU A 120 10.17 21.73 7.16
CA LEU A 120 10.28 21.96 5.73
C LEU A 120 9.28 21.12 4.97
N ARG A 121 8.64 21.76 4.00
CA ARG A 121 7.72 21.09 3.08
C ARG A 121 8.49 20.13 2.19
N VAL A 122 8.09 18.87 2.19
CA VAL A 122 8.57 17.85 1.25
C VAL A 122 7.37 17.30 0.48
N THR A 123 7.36 17.42 -0.84
CA THR A 123 6.23 16.98 -1.69
C THR A 123 6.66 15.91 -2.67
N THR A 124 5.81 14.90 -2.86
CA THR A 124 6.01 13.83 -3.83
C THR A 124 4.67 13.42 -4.47
N GLY A 125 4.34 14.05 -5.61
CA GLY A 125 2.98 13.99 -6.17
C GLY A 125 1.99 14.67 -5.23
N ASP A 126 0.90 13.97 -4.87
CA ASP A 126 -0.12 14.46 -3.94
C ASP A 126 0.27 14.29 -2.46
N ASP A 127 1.39 13.63 -2.17
CA ASP A 127 1.82 13.38 -0.80
C ASP A 127 2.58 14.58 -0.21
N LEU A 128 2.16 14.99 0.99
CA LEU A 128 2.82 15.99 1.80
C LEU A 128 3.52 15.38 3.01
N TRP A 129 4.82 15.68 3.09
CA TRP A 129 5.73 15.29 4.15
C TRP A 129 6.34 16.53 4.80
N CYS A 130 6.82 16.35 6.03
CA CYS A 130 7.53 17.36 6.79
C CYS A 130 8.93 16.85 7.13
N LEU A 131 9.97 17.48 6.59
CA LEU A 131 11.34 17.29 7.04
C LEU A 131 11.61 18.26 8.17
N THR A 132 11.92 17.73 9.35
CA THR A 132 11.99 18.51 10.58
C THR A 132 13.38 18.57 11.14
N PHE A 133 13.69 19.69 11.78
CA PHE A 133 14.96 19.96 12.43
C PHE A 133 14.71 20.44 13.85
N GLN A 134 15.11 19.63 14.83
CA GLN A 134 14.92 19.89 16.26
C GLN A 134 16.22 20.45 16.85
N ARG A 135 16.14 21.62 17.48
CA ARG A 135 17.25 22.29 18.17
C ARG A 135 17.00 22.31 19.67
N GLY A 136 18.08 22.35 20.45
CA GLY A 136 18.00 22.57 21.89
C GLY A 136 17.68 24.02 22.24
N GLU A 137 17.26 24.26 23.48
CA GLU A 137 16.95 25.62 23.97
C GLU A 137 18.15 26.58 23.83
N ASP A 138 19.35 26.09 24.15
CA ASP A 138 20.60 26.86 24.14
C ASP A 138 21.00 27.36 22.73
N ALA A 139 20.48 26.73 21.67
CA ALA A 139 20.78 27.12 20.29
C ALA A 139 19.98 28.33 19.81
N GLY A 140 18.89 28.69 20.53
CA GLY A 140 18.02 29.80 20.16
C GLY A 140 17.14 29.57 18.92
N ALA A 141 16.30 30.58 18.63
CA ALA A 141 15.40 30.61 17.50
C ALA A 141 16.14 30.64 16.14
N TYR A 142 15.49 30.14 15.09
CA TYR A 142 16.08 30.16 13.74
C TYR A 142 16.11 31.58 13.17
N LEU A 143 17.28 32.13 12.87
CA LEU A 143 17.39 33.47 12.29
C LEU A 143 16.90 33.50 10.83
N ALA A 144 16.51 34.67 10.33
CA ALA A 144 15.96 34.81 8.97
C ALA A 144 16.90 34.26 7.87
N GLU A 145 18.21 34.47 8.00
CA GLU A 145 19.20 33.92 7.06
C GLU A 145 19.26 32.38 7.13
N GLU A 146 19.13 31.79 8.32
CA GLU A 146 19.10 30.34 8.50
C GLU A 146 17.85 29.74 7.87
N GLN A 147 16.70 30.39 8.04
CA GLN A 147 15.44 29.97 7.43
C GLN A 147 15.52 29.94 5.90
N LEU A 148 16.15 30.94 5.26
CA LEU A 148 16.36 30.95 3.81
C LEU A 148 17.23 29.78 3.33
N ARG A 149 18.27 29.44 4.11
CA ARG A 149 19.16 28.31 3.80
C ARG A 149 18.44 26.97 4.01
N LEU A 150 17.66 26.84 5.08
CA LEU A 150 16.85 25.65 5.37
C LEU A 150 15.78 25.42 4.30
N ALA A 151 15.07 26.46 3.85
CA ALA A 151 14.02 26.32 2.85
C ALA A 151 14.50 25.60 1.57
N ARG A 152 15.74 25.85 1.14
CA ARG A 152 16.35 25.16 -0.02
C ARG A 152 16.47 23.64 0.16
N LEU A 153 16.69 23.19 1.39
CA LEU A 153 16.79 21.76 1.71
C LEU A 153 15.47 21.03 1.51
N GLY A 154 14.33 21.71 1.72
CA GLY A 154 13.00 21.16 1.45
C GLY A 154 12.80 20.85 -0.04
N ASP A 155 13.35 21.71 -0.93
CA ASP A 155 13.30 21.48 -2.36
C ASP A 155 14.18 20.30 -2.78
N VAL A 156 15.40 20.18 -2.22
CA VAL A 156 16.28 19.03 -2.48
C VAL A 156 15.63 17.74 -2.00
N ALA A 157 15.07 17.74 -0.79
CA ALA A 157 14.34 16.61 -0.23
C ALA A 157 13.13 16.21 -1.08
N SER A 158 12.37 17.18 -1.59
CA SER A 158 11.23 16.93 -2.49
C SER A 158 11.66 16.26 -3.79
N ARG A 159 12.79 16.70 -4.39
CA ARG A 159 13.34 16.05 -5.59
C ARG A 159 13.78 14.63 -5.30
N ALA A 160 14.54 14.41 -4.23
CA ALA A 160 14.98 13.07 -3.81
C ALA A 160 13.79 12.13 -3.55
N ALA A 161 12.81 12.58 -2.78
CA ALA A 161 11.60 11.82 -2.48
C ALA A 161 10.76 11.52 -3.73
N THR A 162 10.73 12.43 -4.71
CA THR A 162 10.05 12.21 -5.99
C THR A 162 10.75 11.14 -6.82
N ILE A 163 12.08 11.16 -6.90
CA ILE A 163 12.88 10.14 -7.60
C ILE A 163 12.69 8.77 -6.93
N ALA A 164 12.85 8.70 -5.61
CA ALA A 164 12.65 7.46 -4.84
C ALA A 164 11.25 6.88 -5.07
N ARG A 165 10.20 7.72 -4.98
CA ARG A 165 8.82 7.27 -5.21
C ARG A 165 8.60 6.75 -6.63
N ARG A 166 9.21 7.34 -7.66
CA ARG A 166 9.13 6.85 -9.04
C ARG A 166 9.79 5.48 -9.20
N LEU A 167 10.95 5.28 -8.59
CA LEU A 167 11.64 3.98 -8.60
C LEU A 167 10.82 2.91 -7.88
N GLU A 168 10.20 3.26 -6.75
CA GLU A 168 9.29 2.36 -6.05
C GLU A 168 8.03 2.02 -6.86
N PHE A 169 7.47 2.98 -7.61
CA PHE A 169 6.39 2.67 -8.54
C PHE A 169 6.82 1.70 -9.63
N ALA A 170 8.03 1.85 -10.19
CA ALA A 170 8.55 0.90 -11.18
C ALA A 170 8.74 -0.51 -10.59
N ARG A 171 9.20 -0.61 -9.33
CA ARG A 171 9.28 -1.89 -8.60
C ARG A 171 7.89 -2.50 -8.37
N LEU A 172 6.92 -1.67 -7.98
CA LEU A 172 5.52 -2.07 -7.81
C LEU A 172 4.92 -2.58 -9.12
N ASP A 173 5.18 -1.91 -10.24
CA ASP A 173 4.71 -2.31 -11.57
C ASP A 173 5.24 -3.71 -11.94
N GLY A 174 6.53 -3.99 -11.66
CA GLY A 174 7.08 -5.35 -11.81
C GLY A 174 6.39 -6.40 -10.90
N ALA A 175 6.01 -6.03 -9.68
CA ALA A 175 5.25 -6.92 -8.80
C ALA A 175 3.81 -7.17 -9.30
N VAL A 176 3.19 -6.16 -9.92
CA VAL A 176 1.87 -6.29 -10.58
C VAL A 176 1.97 -7.23 -11.77
N ASP A 177 3.00 -7.12 -12.60
CA ASP A 177 3.23 -8.00 -13.74
C ASP A 177 3.42 -9.46 -13.32
N ALA A 178 4.20 -9.69 -12.25
CA ALA A 178 4.35 -11.02 -11.66
C ALA A 178 3.02 -11.57 -11.13
N ALA A 179 2.20 -10.73 -10.49
CA ALA A 179 0.87 -11.12 -10.02
C ALA A 179 -0.11 -11.42 -11.17
N ASN A 180 -0.04 -10.67 -12.27
CA ASN A 180 -0.79 -10.92 -13.50
C ASN A 180 -0.48 -12.30 -14.09
N ALA A 181 0.81 -12.69 -14.10
CA ALA A 181 1.23 -14.01 -14.59
C ALA A 181 0.67 -15.17 -13.76
N MET A 182 0.34 -14.94 -12.48
CA MET A 182 -0.29 -15.93 -11.59
C MET A 182 -1.83 -15.89 -11.60
N THR A 183 -2.42 -15.13 -12.54
CA THR A 183 -3.88 -14.98 -12.78
C THR A 183 -4.73 -14.52 -11.58
N GLY A 184 -4.10 -14.01 -10.52
CA GLY A 184 -4.78 -13.52 -9.32
C GLY A 184 -5.39 -12.12 -9.50
N ALA A 185 -6.61 -11.91 -9.01
CA ALA A 185 -7.17 -10.57 -8.84
C ALA A 185 -6.57 -9.93 -7.57
N CYS A 186 -5.65 -8.99 -7.77
CA CYS A 186 -4.90 -8.32 -6.71
C CYS A 186 -5.06 -6.80 -6.83
N LEU A 187 -5.23 -6.14 -5.69
CA LEU A 187 -5.24 -4.69 -5.53
C LEU A 187 -4.07 -4.29 -4.65
N PHE A 188 -3.30 -3.29 -5.06
CA PHE A 188 -2.22 -2.71 -4.26
C PHE A 188 -2.70 -1.39 -3.71
N ILE A 189 -2.69 -1.23 -2.38
CA ILE A 189 -3.27 -0.07 -1.71
C ILE A 189 -2.22 0.77 -0.97
N ASP A 190 -2.38 2.09 -1.01
CA ASP A 190 -1.52 3.05 -0.31
C ASP A 190 -1.84 3.17 1.18
N ARG A 191 -1.10 4.04 1.88
CA ARG A 191 -1.30 4.35 3.30
C ARG A 191 -2.66 4.96 3.64
N PHE A 192 -3.49 5.28 2.66
CA PHE A 192 -4.85 5.81 2.83
C PHE A 192 -5.90 4.80 2.35
N CYS A 193 -5.53 3.53 2.17
CA CYS A 193 -6.37 2.47 1.61
C CYS A 193 -6.91 2.75 0.20
N ARG A 194 -6.24 3.60 -0.58
CA ARG A 194 -6.57 3.87 -1.99
C ARG A 194 -5.78 2.90 -2.87
N VAL A 195 -6.45 2.31 -3.85
CA VAL A 195 -5.84 1.44 -4.86
C VAL A 195 -4.93 2.28 -5.75
N VAL A 196 -3.64 1.98 -5.74
CA VAL A 196 -2.60 2.64 -6.56
C VAL A 196 -2.23 1.82 -7.80
N ARG A 197 -2.39 0.49 -7.73
CA ARG A 197 -2.22 -0.46 -8.83
C ARG A 197 -3.15 -1.66 -8.63
N MET A 198 -3.43 -2.37 -9.71
CA MET A 198 -4.19 -3.62 -9.68
C MET A 198 -3.80 -4.51 -10.84
N THR A 199 -4.01 -5.81 -10.70
CA THR A 199 -3.89 -6.76 -11.82
C THR A 199 -5.06 -6.62 -12.79
N ASP A 200 -4.89 -7.11 -14.01
CA ASP A 200 -5.93 -7.11 -15.04
C ASP A 200 -7.18 -7.87 -14.59
N ALA A 201 -6.98 -8.95 -13.85
CA ALA A 201 -8.06 -9.73 -13.24
C ALA A 201 -8.89 -8.88 -12.28
N ALA A 202 -8.25 -8.11 -11.39
CA ALA A 202 -8.96 -7.17 -10.52
C ALA A 202 -9.59 -6.01 -11.31
N GLY A 203 -8.94 -5.51 -12.35
CA GLY A 203 -9.47 -4.48 -13.23
C GLY A 203 -10.80 -4.88 -13.89
N ARG A 204 -10.94 -6.14 -14.32
CA ARG A 204 -12.19 -6.68 -14.88
C ARG A 204 -13.34 -6.74 -13.87
N MET A 205 -13.05 -6.71 -12.57
CA MET A 205 -14.04 -6.70 -11.49
C MET A 205 -14.59 -5.30 -11.22
N VAL A 206 -13.85 -4.25 -11.57
CA VAL A 206 -14.30 -2.86 -11.42
C VAL A 206 -15.53 -2.62 -12.29
N GLY A 207 -16.58 -2.03 -11.72
CA GLY A 207 -17.85 -1.80 -12.39
C GLY A 207 -18.84 -2.97 -12.31
N LYS A 208 -18.34 -4.21 -12.14
CA LYS A 208 -19.17 -5.43 -12.12
C LYS A 208 -19.36 -6.01 -10.73
N VAL A 209 -18.29 -6.02 -9.93
CA VAL A 209 -18.25 -6.61 -8.58
C VAL A 209 -18.13 -5.52 -7.53
N PHE A 210 -17.27 -4.53 -7.77
CA PHE A 210 -17.07 -3.38 -6.90
C PHE A 210 -16.78 -2.12 -7.72
N GLN A 211 -16.91 -0.96 -7.10
CA GLN A 211 -16.57 0.34 -7.69
C GLN A 211 -15.30 0.89 -7.05
N LEU A 212 -14.63 1.82 -7.74
CA LEU A 212 -13.57 2.64 -7.16
C LEU A 212 -14.10 4.06 -6.96
N GLN A 213 -14.20 4.50 -5.71
CA GLN A 213 -14.62 5.85 -5.36
C GLN A 213 -13.48 6.54 -4.62
N GLN A 214 -12.95 7.63 -5.18
CA GLN A 214 -11.75 8.32 -4.67
C GLN A 214 -10.57 7.35 -4.46
N GLY A 215 -10.42 6.39 -5.37
CA GLY A 215 -9.41 5.33 -5.30
C GLY A 215 -9.71 4.20 -4.31
N ARG A 216 -10.77 4.27 -3.49
CA ARG A 216 -11.12 3.20 -2.54
C ARG A 216 -12.12 2.21 -3.11
N VAL A 217 -12.00 0.94 -2.72
CA VAL A 217 -12.95 -0.11 -3.10
C VAL A 217 -14.29 0.11 -2.40
N ARG A 218 -15.38 0.15 -3.17
CA ARG A 218 -16.75 0.26 -2.67
C ARG A 218 -17.61 -0.88 -3.18
N LEU A 219 -18.21 -1.61 -2.24
CA LEU A 219 -19.11 -2.72 -2.50
C LEU A 219 -20.58 -2.24 -2.52
N PRO A 220 -21.44 -2.77 -3.42
CA PRO A 220 -22.84 -2.33 -3.55
C PRO A 220 -23.68 -2.44 -2.28
N HIS A 221 -23.38 -3.40 -1.40
CA HIS A 221 -24.18 -3.72 -0.21
C HIS A 221 -23.50 -3.32 1.10
N GLY A 222 -22.55 -2.38 1.04
CA GLY A 222 -21.84 -1.86 2.20
C GLY A 222 -20.38 -2.31 2.25
N SER A 223 -19.51 -1.39 2.68
CA SER A 223 -18.05 -1.58 2.67
C SER A 223 -17.41 -1.58 4.05
N ALA A 224 -18.17 -1.37 5.14
CA ALA A 224 -17.61 -1.16 6.48
C ALA A 224 -16.67 -2.29 6.94
N MET A 225 -17.05 -3.54 6.68
CA MET A 225 -16.22 -4.69 7.03
C MET A 225 -14.94 -4.77 6.18
N LEU A 226 -15.03 -4.44 4.89
CA LEU A 226 -13.86 -4.35 4.01
C LEU A 226 -12.96 -3.18 4.44
N ASP A 227 -13.52 -2.00 4.67
CA ASP A 227 -12.79 -0.80 5.09
C ASP A 227 -11.98 -1.06 6.36
N ARG A 228 -12.59 -1.72 7.36
CA ARG A 228 -11.89 -2.12 8.58
C ARG A 228 -10.75 -3.10 8.31
N HIS A 229 -10.96 -4.07 7.43
CA HIS A 229 -9.93 -5.04 7.06
C HIS A 229 -8.76 -4.38 6.32
N LEU A 230 -9.04 -3.51 5.34
CA LEU A 230 -8.02 -2.76 4.61
C LEU A 230 -7.24 -1.82 5.55
N ALA A 231 -7.95 -1.09 6.41
CA ALA A 231 -7.35 -0.25 7.43
C ALA A 231 -6.37 -1.03 8.33
N ALA A 232 -6.80 -2.18 8.85
CA ALA A 232 -5.96 -3.05 9.67
C ALA A 232 -4.78 -3.67 8.89
N SER A 233 -4.88 -3.81 7.56
CA SER A 233 -3.75 -4.27 6.75
C SER A 233 -2.68 -3.19 6.55
N VAL A 234 -3.07 -1.91 6.61
CA VAL A 234 -2.15 -0.77 6.42
C VAL A 234 -1.58 -0.28 7.75
N TRP A 235 -2.43 -0.20 8.79
CA TRP A 235 -2.09 0.41 10.08
C TRP A 235 -2.02 -0.64 11.20
N PRO A 236 -0.82 -0.97 11.69
CA PRO A 236 -0.62 -2.04 12.68
C PRO A 236 -1.28 -1.80 14.04
N ASP A 237 -1.39 -0.56 14.46
CA ASP A 237 -1.98 -0.14 15.74
C ASP A 237 -3.49 -0.37 15.80
N LEU A 238 -4.19 -0.31 14.67
CA LEU A 238 -5.61 -0.65 14.59
C LEU A 238 -5.90 -2.14 14.76
N ALA A 239 -4.89 -2.98 14.52
CA ALA A 239 -4.96 -4.41 14.79
C ALA A 239 -3.56 -5.02 14.92
N PRO A 240 -3.03 -5.06 16.16
CA PRO A 240 -1.73 -5.68 16.43
C PRO A 240 -1.77 -7.21 16.24
N ASP A 241 -2.95 -7.83 16.32
CA ASP A 241 -3.13 -9.27 16.19
C ASP A 241 -3.15 -9.77 14.74
N ALA A 242 -2.51 -10.92 14.50
CA ALA A 242 -2.54 -11.66 13.24
C ALA A 242 -3.98 -11.99 12.76
N ALA A 243 -4.96 -11.96 13.65
CA ALA A 243 -6.37 -12.18 13.33
C ALA A 243 -6.91 -11.16 12.31
N ALA A 244 -6.42 -9.92 12.29
CA ALA A 244 -6.93 -8.90 11.37
C ALA A 244 -6.39 -9.00 9.93
N LEU A 245 -5.35 -9.82 9.71
CA LEU A 245 -4.85 -10.17 8.38
C LEU A 245 -5.51 -11.44 7.83
N ARG A 246 -6.39 -12.11 8.61
CA ARG A 246 -7.16 -13.24 8.09
C ARG A 246 -8.08 -12.79 6.96
N PRO A 247 -8.36 -13.64 5.97
CA PRO A 247 -9.30 -13.32 4.93
C PRO A 247 -10.66 -12.89 5.50
N VAL A 248 -11.26 -11.87 4.90
CA VAL A 248 -12.60 -11.40 5.23
C VAL A 248 -13.58 -11.81 4.14
N THR A 249 -14.68 -12.44 4.55
CA THR A 249 -15.73 -12.93 3.65
C THR A 249 -16.89 -11.95 3.63
N ILE A 250 -17.10 -11.25 2.52
CA ILE A 250 -18.17 -10.28 2.37
C ILE A 250 -19.39 -10.94 1.72
N PRO A 251 -20.55 -11.01 2.38
CA PRO A 251 -21.77 -11.55 1.80
C PRO A 251 -22.27 -10.68 0.64
N ARG A 252 -22.85 -11.32 -0.38
CA ARG A 252 -23.53 -10.64 -1.50
C ARG A 252 -24.95 -11.20 -1.60
N PRO A 253 -26.00 -10.42 -1.30
CA PRO A 253 -27.37 -10.87 -1.45
C PRO A 253 -27.63 -11.47 -2.84
N GLY A 254 -28.11 -12.71 -2.87
CA GLY A 254 -28.40 -13.43 -4.13
C GLY A 254 -27.20 -13.94 -4.92
N LYS A 255 -25.97 -13.85 -4.39
CA LYS A 255 -24.74 -14.39 -5.00
C LYS A 255 -23.86 -15.05 -3.94
N ARG A 256 -22.88 -15.85 -4.36
CA ARG A 256 -21.84 -16.34 -3.45
C ARG A 256 -21.00 -15.19 -2.91
N PRO A 257 -20.38 -15.30 -1.71
CA PRO A 257 -19.64 -14.19 -1.13
C PRO A 257 -18.33 -13.88 -1.88
N LEU A 258 -17.78 -12.70 -1.61
CA LEU A 258 -16.41 -12.34 -1.97
C LEU A 258 -15.47 -12.64 -0.82
N ILE A 259 -14.26 -13.10 -1.10
CA ILE A 259 -13.21 -13.23 -0.09
C ILE A 259 -12.11 -12.23 -0.42
N PHE A 260 -11.80 -11.36 0.53
CA PHE A 260 -10.66 -10.45 0.45
C PHE A 260 -9.59 -10.95 1.40
N HIS A 261 -8.33 -10.96 0.95
CA HIS A 261 -7.21 -11.30 1.81
C HIS A 261 -6.07 -10.31 1.61
N ALA A 262 -5.78 -9.54 2.66
CA ALA A 262 -4.73 -8.53 2.64
C ALA A 262 -3.42 -9.06 3.23
N LEU A 263 -2.32 -8.80 2.53
CA LEU A 263 -0.95 -9.06 2.93
C LEU A 263 -0.22 -7.71 3.05
N ARG A 264 0.46 -7.48 4.17
CA ARG A 264 1.26 -6.26 4.35
C ARG A 264 2.51 -6.32 3.48
N LEU A 265 2.76 -5.26 2.74
CA LEU A 265 4.01 -5.09 2.01
C LEU A 265 5.00 -4.42 2.97
N ARG A 266 5.84 -5.22 3.63
CA ARG A 266 6.93 -4.69 4.45
C ARG A 266 8.09 -4.33 3.53
N GLY A 267 8.41 -3.05 3.40
CA GLY A 267 9.64 -2.56 2.78
C GLY A 267 10.74 -2.32 3.83
N ASN A 268 11.99 -2.24 3.38
CA ASN A 268 13.14 -1.78 4.18
C ASN A 268 12.97 -0.30 4.61
N ALA A 269 14.05 0.43 4.88
CA ALA A 269 14.01 1.85 5.25
C ALA A 269 13.12 2.72 4.34
N LEU A 270 12.85 2.35 3.08
CA LEU A 270 11.90 3.04 2.18
C LEU A 270 10.41 2.76 2.43
N GLY A 271 10.05 1.95 3.43
CA GLY A 271 8.66 1.74 3.83
C GLY A 271 7.90 3.04 4.07
N PHE A 272 8.59 4.17 4.31
CA PHE A 272 7.98 5.49 4.37
C PHE A 272 7.55 6.05 2.99
N LEU A 273 8.37 5.98 1.93
CA LEU A 273 8.00 6.48 0.58
C LEU A 273 7.25 5.48 -0.29
N ALA A 274 7.08 4.25 0.20
CA ALA A 274 6.44 3.17 -0.55
C ALA A 274 5.08 3.61 -1.13
N PRO A 275 4.80 3.37 -2.42
CA PRO A 275 3.52 3.71 -3.03
C PRO A 275 2.39 2.79 -2.57
N ALA A 276 2.72 1.56 -2.14
CA ALA A 276 1.76 0.57 -1.64
C ALA A 276 2.21 0.01 -0.29
N PHE A 277 1.26 -0.14 0.64
CA PHE A 277 1.45 -0.65 1.99
C PHE A 277 0.84 -2.04 2.19
N ALA A 278 -0.12 -2.43 1.33
CA ALA A 278 -0.68 -3.77 1.34
C ALA A 278 -1.06 -4.23 -0.08
N MET A 279 -0.99 -5.54 -0.28
CA MET A 279 -1.55 -6.25 -1.44
C MET A 279 -2.79 -7.01 -0.98
N VAL A 280 -3.90 -6.84 -1.68
CA VAL A 280 -5.21 -7.42 -1.34
C VAL A 280 -5.63 -8.33 -2.49
N THR A 281 -5.74 -9.63 -2.23
CA THR A 281 -6.33 -10.55 -3.19
C THR A 281 -7.85 -10.52 -3.05
N VAL A 282 -8.55 -10.64 -4.18
CA VAL A 282 -10.00 -10.70 -4.24
C VAL A 282 -10.39 -12.00 -4.92
N LYS A 283 -11.19 -12.81 -4.25
CA LYS A 283 -11.74 -14.05 -4.80
C LYS A 283 -13.24 -13.95 -4.90
N ASP A 284 -13.75 -14.02 -6.12
CA ASP A 284 -15.16 -14.17 -6.38
C ASP A 284 -15.55 -15.65 -6.40
N LEU A 285 -16.38 -16.10 -5.46
CA LEU A 285 -16.83 -17.50 -5.42
C LEU A 285 -17.92 -17.85 -6.44
N GLU A 286 -18.51 -16.84 -7.08
CA GLU A 286 -19.43 -16.97 -8.22
C GLU A 286 -18.66 -17.20 -9.52
N GLU A 287 -17.42 -16.69 -9.60
CA GLU A 287 -16.57 -16.89 -10.76
C GLU A 287 -16.14 -18.36 -10.82
N THR A 288 -16.79 -19.10 -11.71
CA THR A 288 -16.31 -20.41 -12.13
C THR A 288 -15.05 -20.20 -12.94
N SER A 289 -13.88 -20.47 -12.33
CA SER A 289 -12.63 -20.61 -13.07
C SER A 289 -12.90 -21.58 -14.22
N ARG A 290 -12.83 -21.07 -15.45
CA ARG A 290 -13.07 -21.89 -16.63
C ARG A 290 -11.90 -22.86 -16.73
N PRO A 291 -12.16 -24.17 -16.72
CA PRO A 291 -11.10 -25.13 -16.87
C PRO A 291 -10.44 -24.96 -18.24
N ASP A 292 -9.13 -25.16 -18.29
CA ASP A 292 -8.35 -25.12 -19.51
C ASP A 292 -8.62 -26.37 -20.36
N LEU A 293 -9.78 -26.38 -21.02
CA LEU A 293 -10.22 -27.51 -21.84
C LEU A 293 -9.31 -27.75 -23.05
N ALA A 294 -8.57 -26.74 -23.50
CA ALA A 294 -7.58 -26.90 -24.56
C ALA A 294 -6.41 -27.75 -24.08
N THR A 295 -5.78 -27.38 -22.96
CA THR A 295 -4.68 -28.14 -22.37
C THR A 295 -5.14 -29.52 -21.88
N PHE A 296 -6.31 -29.61 -21.25
CA PHE A 296 -6.91 -30.88 -20.88
C PHE A 296 -7.11 -31.80 -22.10
N GLY A 297 -7.69 -31.26 -23.17
CA GLY A 297 -7.92 -31.98 -24.42
C GLY A 297 -6.63 -32.47 -25.07
N GLN A 298 -5.59 -31.65 -25.08
CA GLN A 298 -4.27 -32.05 -25.60
C GLN A 298 -3.62 -33.14 -24.75
N HIS A 299 -3.66 -33.01 -23.42
CA HIS A 299 -3.05 -33.97 -22.50
C HIS A 299 -3.67 -35.36 -22.61
N TYR A 300 -5.01 -35.44 -22.73
CA TYR A 300 -5.75 -36.69 -22.85
C TYR A 300 -6.07 -37.09 -24.30
N GLN A 301 -5.50 -36.41 -25.28
CA GLN A 301 -5.68 -36.69 -26.72
C GLN A 301 -7.17 -36.79 -27.11
N LEU A 302 -7.95 -35.82 -26.63
CA LEU A 302 -9.35 -35.69 -26.95
C LEU A 302 -9.54 -35.15 -28.36
N THR A 303 -10.52 -35.70 -29.07
CA THR A 303 -10.99 -35.20 -30.35
C THR A 303 -11.79 -33.91 -30.16
N PRO A 304 -11.96 -33.06 -31.19
CA PRO A 304 -12.78 -31.84 -31.10
C PRO A 304 -14.23 -32.10 -30.65
N SER A 305 -14.79 -33.27 -30.95
CA SER A 305 -16.13 -33.68 -30.50
C SER A 305 -16.15 -34.06 -29.02
N GLU A 306 -15.14 -34.78 -28.53
CA GLU A 306 -15.01 -35.10 -27.11
C GLU A 306 -14.78 -33.85 -26.27
N THR A 307 -13.95 -32.90 -26.72
CA THR A 307 -13.72 -31.63 -26.03
C THR A 307 -15.02 -30.81 -25.94
N ARG A 308 -15.83 -30.77 -27.01
CA ARG A 308 -17.16 -30.12 -26.99
C ARG A 308 -18.11 -30.78 -26.01
N VAL A 309 -18.13 -32.11 -25.95
CA VAL A 309 -18.97 -32.85 -24.98
C VAL A 309 -18.49 -32.60 -23.54
N ALA A 310 -17.18 -32.62 -23.28
CA ALA A 310 -16.62 -32.29 -21.98
C ALA A 310 -16.97 -30.87 -21.53
N GLN A 311 -16.88 -29.89 -22.44
CA GLN A 311 -17.31 -28.51 -22.18
C GLN A 311 -18.79 -28.43 -21.78
N ALA A 312 -19.66 -29.06 -22.58
CA ALA A 312 -21.09 -29.03 -22.34
C ALA A 312 -21.48 -29.72 -21.02
N ILE A 313 -20.80 -30.80 -20.65
CA ILE A 313 -20.99 -31.49 -19.36
C ILE A 313 -20.65 -30.56 -18.18
N ILE A 314 -19.57 -29.78 -18.28
CA ILE A 314 -19.15 -28.84 -17.23
C ILE A 314 -20.13 -27.66 -17.11
N GLU A 315 -20.56 -27.10 -18.24
CA GLU A 315 -21.46 -25.94 -18.26
C GLU A 315 -22.90 -26.29 -17.84
N ARG A 316 -23.37 -27.49 -18.18
CA ARG A 316 -24.78 -27.89 -18.02
C ARG A 316 -25.02 -28.95 -16.94
N HIS A 317 -23.98 -29.34 -16.21
CA HIS A 317 -24.05 -30.25 -15.07
C HIS A 317 -24.58 -31.66 -15.39
N GLY A 318 -24.54 -32.11 -16.65
CA GLY A 318 -25.02 -33.44 -17.00
C GLY A 318 -24.84 -33.83 -18.47
N VAL A 319 -24.75 -35.14 -18.74
CA VAL A 319 -24.63 -35.71 -20.10
C VAL A 319 -25.92 -35.51 -20.90
N VAL A 320 -27.08 -35.55 -20.24
CA VAL A 320 -28.39 -35.37 -20.86
C VAL A 320 -28.55 -33.92 -21.35
N GLU A 321 -28.24 -32.97 -20.47
CA GLU A 321 -28.32 -31.55 -20.75
C GLU A 321 -27.25 -31.14 -21.77
N ALA A 322 -26.08 -31.77 -21.73
CA ALA A 322 -25.06 -31.61 -22.76
C ALA A 322 -25.53 -32.10 -24.14
N ALA A 323 -26.24 -33.23 -24.20
CA ALA A 323 -26.80 -33.75 -25.45
C ALA A 323 -27.80 -32.76 -26.07
N ALA A 324 -28.71 -32.24 -25.23
CA ALA A 324 -29.70 -31.23 -25.63
C ALA A 324 -29.03 -29.93 -26.11
N ALA A 325 -28.02 -29.45 -25.39
CA ALA A 325 -27.28 -28.22 -25.75
C ALA A 325 -26.50 -28.36 -27.07
N LEU A 326 -25.99 -29.56 -27.38
CA LEU A 326 -25.22 -29.84 -28.57
C LEU A 326 -26.07 -30.29 -29.77
N GLY A 327 -27.40 -30.46 -29.59
CA GLY A 327 -28.30 -30.93 -30.63
C GLY A 327 -28.03 -32.37 -31.09
N ILE A 328 -27.48 -33.21 -30.22
CA ILE A 328 -27.16 -34.62 -30.51
C ILE A 328 -28.07 -35.57 -29.73
N SER A 329 -28.19 -36.82 -30.18
CA SER A 329 -28.97 -37.82 -29.44
C SER A 329 -28.31 -38.15 -28.09
N HIS A 330 -29.12 -38.56 -27.12
CA HIS A 330 -28.63 -39.02 -25.82
C HIS A 330 -27.61 -40.16 -25.95
N GLU A 331 -27.82 -41.13 -26.85
CA GLU A 331 -26.87 -42.22 -27.05
C GLU A 331 -25.57 -41.78 -27.72
N THR A 332 -25.61 -40.73 -28.56
CA THR A 332 -24.40 -40.12 -29.09
C THR A 332 -23.59 -39.45 -27.97
N ALA A 333 -24.24 -38.68 -27.11
CA ALA A 333 -23.58 -38.04 -25.96
C ALA A 333 -23.02 -39.06 -24.98
N ARG A 334 -23.75 -40.15 -24.71
CA ARG A 334 -23.30 -41.26 -23.87
C ARG A 334 -22.09 -41.98 -24.44
N THR A 335 -22.05 -42.18 -25.76
CA THR A 335 -20.88 -42.76 -26.45
C THR A 335 -19.65 -41.88 -26.27
N HIS A 336 -19.78 -40.57 -26.48
CA HIS A 336 -18.69 -39.62 -26.26
C HIS A 336 -18.25 -39.54 -24.79
N ALA A 337 -19.19 -39.56 -23.84
CA ALA A 337 -18.89 -39.58 -22.41
C ALA A 337 -18.14 -40.86 -22.00
N LYS A 338 -18.50 -42.02 -22.57
CA LYS A 338 -17.79 -43.28 -22.33
C LYS A 338 -16.36 -43.24 -22.87
N ALA A 339 -16.15 -42.65 -24.04
CA ALA A 339 -14.82 -42.45 -24.61
C ALA A 339 -13.98 -41.48 -23.76
N LEU A 340 -14.58 -40.37 -23.29
CA LEU A 340 -13.97 -39.45 -22.34
C LEU A 340 -13.50 -40.19 -21.08
N TYR A 341 -14.40 -40.89 -20.40
CA TYR A 341 -14.10 -41.64 -19.19
C TYR A 341 -12.97 -42.65 -19.36
N ALA A 342 -12.93 -43.34 -20.50
CA ALA A 342 -11.86 -44.27 -20.82
C ALA A 342 -10.50 -43.57 -21.04
N LYS A 343 -10.48 -42.43 -21.75
CA LYS A 343 -9.25 -41.67 -22.01
C LYS A 343 -8.71 -40.96 -20.77
N THR A 344 -9.60 -40.53 -19.87
CA THR A 344 -9.25 -39.77 -18.67
C THR A 344 -9.10 -40.65 -17.43
N SER A 345 -9.35 -41.96 -17.54
CA SER A 345 -9.34 -42.92 -16.43
C SER A 345 -10.26 -42.49 -15.27
N THR A 346 -11.44 -41.99 -15.59
CA THR A 346 -12.45 -41.55 -14.60
C THR A 346 -13.67 -42.45 -14.67
N ALA A 347 -14.26 -42.83 -13.53
CA ALA A 347 -15.38 -43.76 -13.49
C ALA A 347 -16.74 -43.12 -13.77
N ASN A 348 -16.86 -41.81 -13.57
CA ASN A 348 -18.13 -41.10 -13.64
C ASN A 348 -17.94 -39.60 -13.92
N GLN A 349 -19.07 -38.90 -14.14
CA GLN A 349 -19.11 -37.47 -14.41
C GLN A 349 -18.46 -36.64 -13.29
N VAL A 350 -18.64 -37.02 -12.02
CA VAL A 350 -18.11 -36.27 -10.87
C VAL A 350 -16.58 -36.31 -10.87
N GLU A 351 -15.99 -37.48 -11.12
CA GLU A 351 -14.55 -37.65 -11.25
C GLU A 351 -13.99 -36.91 -12.47
N LEU A 352 -14.69 -36.96 -13.61
CA LEU A 352 -14.30 -36.21 -14.80
C LEU A 352 -14.29 -34.70 -14.54
N VAL A 353 -15.36 -34.16 -13.96
CA VAL A 353 -15.45 -32.73 -13.61
C VAL A 353 -14.39 -32.36 -12.58
N GLY A 354 -14.15 -33.21 -11.58
CA GLY A 354 -13.11 -33.00 -10.57
C GLY A 354 -11.69 -33.01 -11.15
N LEU A 355 -11.43 -33.86 -12.15
CA LEU A 355 -10.16 -33.91 -12.87
C LEU A 355 -9.99 -32.68 -13.76
N ILE A 356 -11.01 -32.31 -14.52
CA ILE A 356 -10.99 -31.13 -15.39
C ILE A 356 -10.80 -29.85 -14.56
N ALA A 357 -11.41 -29.76 -13.37
CA ALA A 357 -11.24 -28.64 -12.45
C ALA A 357 -9.79 -28.43 -11.93
N ARG A 358 -8.89 -29.40 -12.16
CA ARG A 358 -7.44 -29.28 -11.86
C ARG A 358 -6.65 -28.65 -13.01
N PHE A 359 -7.20 -28.64 -14.22
CA PHE A 359 -6.64 -27.92 -15.36
C PHE A 359 -7.27 -26.53 -15.39
N ARG A 360 -6.59 -25.53 -14.83
CA ARG A 360 -7.08 -24.14 -14.76
C ARG A 360 -6.17 -23.24 -15.59
N GLN A 361 -6.78 -22.25 -16.26
CA GLN A 361 -6.05 -21.15 -16.90
C GLN A 361 -5.62 -20.09 -15.88
#